data_AF-A0A183L5A9-F1
#
_entry.id   AF-A0A183L5A9-F1
#
_cell.length_a   1.000
_cell.length_b   1.000
_cell.length_c   1.000
_cell.angle_alpha   90.00
_cell.angle_beta   90.00
_cell.angle_gamma   90.00
#
_symmetry.space_group_name_H-M   'P 1'
#
loop_
_entity.id
_entity.type
_entity.pdbx_description
1 polymer ?
#
loop_
_entity_poly.entity_id
_entity_poly.type
_entity_poly.pdbx_seq_one_letter_code
_entity_poly.pdbx_strand_id
1 'polypeptide(L)'
;MKFIDCVLECELEAVNNVDEDLRQSKQDTDEDHATRLKLLRQDLSSVRNPNKMQAIDIHYEDIVSKGMDKYRTLRAIREGNTKKRVDQFESM
;
A
#
# COMPACT_ATOMS: atom_id res chain seq x y z
N MET A 1 -7.89 -35.05 -22.53
CA MET A 1 -8.52 -33.79 -22.09
C MET A 1 -8.15 -33.43 -20.66
N LYS A 2 -8.57 -34.18 -19.64
CA LYS A 2 -8.36 -33.85 -18.21
C LYS A 2 -6.93 -33.51 -17.76
N PHE A 3 -5.90 -34.09 -18.40
CA PHE A 3 -4.50 -33.82 -18.07
C PHE A 3 -4.02 -32.45 -18.56
N ILE A 4 -4.54 -31.97 -19.68
CA ILE A 4 -4.20 -30.65 -20.23
C ILE A 4 -4.93 -29.57 -19.42
N ASP A 5 -6.18 -29.83 -19.03
CA ASP A 5 -6.96 -28.92 -18.19
C ASP A 5 -6.31 -28.71 -16.81
N CYS A 6 -5.78 -29.78 -16.19
CA CYS A 6 -5.07 -29.71 -14.90
C CYS A 6 -3.73 -28.95 -14.98
N VAL A 7 -2.98 -29.12 -16.08
CA VAL A 7 -1.73 -28.37 -16.29
C VAL A 7 -2.01 -26.89 -16.53
N LEU A 8 -3.07 -26.57 -17.29
CA LEU A 8 -3.50 -25.19 -17.50
C LEU A 8 -4.00 -24.53 -16.21
N GLU A 9 -4.77 -25.24 -15.38
CA GLU A 9 -5.25 -24.74 -14.08
C GLU A 9 -4.08 -24.46 -13.13
N CYS A 10 -3.09 -25.36 -13.04
CA CYS A 10 -1.86 -25.11 -12.27
C CYS A 10 -1.05 -23.91 -12.79
N GLU A 11 -0.97 -23.71 -14.11
CA GLU A 11 -0.28 -22.55 -14.70
C GLU A 11 -1.02 -21.23 -14.44
N LEU A 12 -2.36 -21.24 -14.43
CA LEU A 12 -3.21 -20.09 -14.11
C LEU A 12 -3.20 -19.74 -12.60
N GLU A 13 -3.10 -20.73 -11.71
CA GLU A 13 -2.95 -20.51 -10.27
C GLU A 13 -1.60 -19.88 -9.92
N ALA A 14 -0.53 -20.22 -10.65
CA ALA A 14 0.79 -19.61 -10.47
C ALA A 14 0.81 -18.11 -10.81
N VAL A 15 0.03 -17.65 -11.79
CA VAL A 15 -0.07 -16.24 -12.18
C VAL A 15 -0.79 -15.39 -11.12
N ASN A 16 -1.62 -16.00 -10.26
CA ASN A 16 -2.31 -15.33 -9.16
C ASN A 16 -1.50 -15.29 -7.85
N ASN A 17 -0.34 -15.97 -7.78
CA ASN A 17 0.62 -15.85 -6.68
C ASN A 17 1.51 -14.61 -6.86
N VAL A 18 0.91 -13.44 -7.10
CA VAL A 18 1.65 -12.19 -6.93
C VAL A 18 1.87 -12.05 -5.44
N ASP A 19 3.13 -12.21 -5.01
CA ASP A 19 3.54 -12.03 -3.63
C ASP A 19 3.10 -10.64 -3.15
N GLU A 20 2.05 -10.60 -2.31
CA GLU A 20 1.50 -9.35 -1.78
C GLU A 20 2.54 -8.57 -0.98
N ASP A 21 3.59 -9.25 -0.46
CA ASP A 21 4.68 -8.59 0.23
C ASP A 21 5.61 -7.83 -0.72
N LEU A 22 5.67 -8.21 -2.01
CA LEU A 22 6.42 -7.46 -3.03
C LEU A 22 5.60 -6.34 -3.68
N ARG A 23 4.32 -6.21 -3.33
CA ARG A 23 3.44 -5.24 -3.97
C ARG A 23 3.87 -3.81 -3.66
N GLN A 24 3.83 -2.99 -4.71
CA GLN A 24 4.21 -1.58 -4.69
C GLN A 24 3.02 -0.70 -5.08
N SER A 25 3.02 0.55 -4.63
CA SER A 25 1.98 1.49 -5.02
C SER A 25 2.14 1.87 -6.49
N LYS A 26 1.03 2.22 -7.16
CA LYS A 26 1.10 2.71 -8.54
C LYS A 26 2.00 3.95 -8.64
N GLN A 27 2.05 4.76 -7.58
CA GLN A 27 2.93 5.93 -7.52
C GLN A 27 4.42 5.54 -7.52
N ASP A 28 4.79 4.36 -7.03
CA ASP A 28 6.19 3.90 -7.03
C ASP A 28 6.59 3.22 -8.36
N THR A 29 5.62 2.66 -9.09
CA THR A 29 5.89 1.88 -10.31
C THR A 29 5.68 2.67 -11.61
N ASP A 30 4.84 3.71 -11.58
CA ASP A 30 4.43 4.49 -12.76
C ASP A 30 4.86 5.95 -12.59
N GLU A 31 5.97 6.31 -13.25
CA GLU A 31 6.60 7.64 -13.18
C GLU A 31 5.68 8.77 -13.67
N ASP A 32 4.87 8.51 -14.70
CA ASP A 32 3.91 9.49 -15.23
C ASP A 32 2.82 9.75 -14.20
N HIS A 33 2.32 8.70 -13.55
CA HIS A 33 1.37 8.82 -12.47
C HIS A 33 1.96 9.55 -11.26
N ALA A 34 3.20 9.26 -10.87
CA ALA A 34 3.91 9.95 -9.81
C ALA A 34 4.08 11.44 -10.11
N THR A 35 4.47 11.76 -11.34
CA THR A 35 4.67 13.14 -11.80
C THR A 35 3.36 13.92 -11.81
N ARG A 36 2.27 13.33 -12.32
CA ARG A 36 0.93 13.96 -12.30
C ARG A 36 0.47 14.27 -10.87
N LEU A 37 0.66 13.35 -9.92
CA LEU A 37 0.32 13.59 -8.52
C LEU A 37 1.17 14.69 -7.89
N LYS A 38 2.48 14.73 -8.20
CA LYS A 38 3.39 15.78 -7.70
C LYS A 38 2.97 17.16 -8.18
N LEU A 39 2.65 17.30 -9.46
CA LEU A 39 2.17 18.56 -10.04
C LEU A 39 0.84 18.99 -9.41
N LEU A 40 -0.13 18.07 -9.30
CA LEU A 40 -1.42 18.37 -8.68
C LEU A 40 -1.27 18.82 -7.21
N ARG A 41 -0.37 18.19 -6.44
CA ARG A 41 -0.06 18.62 -5.07
C ARG A 41 0.52 20.02 -5.02
N GLN A 42 1.41 20.35 -5.96
CA GLN A 42 2.01 21.68 -6.05
C GLN A 42 0.95 22.75 -6.36
N ASP A 43 0.08 22.50 -7.34
CA ASP A 43 -0.97 23.43 -7.74
C ASP A 43 -1.95 23.71 -6.59
N LEU A 44 -2.41 22.64 -5.92
CA LEU A 44 -3.38 22.73 -4.82
C LEU A 44 -2.77 23.31 -3.53
N SER A 45 -1.45 23.25 -3.34
CA SER A 45 -0.78 23.75 -2.13
C SER A 45 -1.04 25.23 -1.87
N SER A 46 -1.17 26.03 -2.93
CA SER A 46 -1.42 27.48 -2.86
C SER A 46 -2.82 27.83 -2.37
N VAL A 47 -3.79 26.94 -2.56
CA VAL A 47 -5.20 27.15 -2.23
C VAL A 47 -5.60 26.45 -0.92
N ARG A 48 -4.77 25.51 -0.44
CA ARG A 48 -5.05 24.71 0.75
C ARG A 48 -5.11 25.56 2.00
N ASN A 49 -6.24 25.53 2.71
CA ASN A 49 -6.42 26.22 3.99
C ASN A 49 -6.13 25.27 5.17
N PRO A 50 -5.07 25.52 5.97
CA PRO A 50 -4.68 24.64 7.08
C PRO A 50 -5.75 24.58 8.18
N ASN A 51 -6.52 25.65 8.39
CA ASN A 51 -7.56 25.70 9.42
C ASN A 51 -8.79 24.84 9.08
N LYS A 52 -8.88 24.32 7.85
CA LYS A 52 -9.95 23.44 7.39
C LYS A 52 -9.52 21.98 7.26
N MET A 53 -8.31 21.64 7.68
CA MET A 53 -7.83 20.26 7.63
C MET A 53 -8.55 19.39 8.65
N GLN A 54 -8.94 18.20 8.23
CA GLN A 54 -9.50 17.18 9.10
C GLN A 54 -8.36 16.38 9.76
N ALA A 55 -8.69 15.67 10.83
CA ALA A 55 -7.72 14.80 11.51
C ALA A 55 -7.12 13.74 10.56
N ILE A 56 -7.92 13.24 9.59
CA ILE A 56 -7.44 12.29 8.59
C ILE A 56 -6.40 12.90 7.64
N ASP A 57 -6.53 14.19 7.31
CA ASP A 57 -5.57 14.87 6.43
C ASP A 57 -4.24 15.03 7.14
N ILE A 58 -4.27 15.43 8.42
CA ILE A 58 -3.08 15.54 9.27
C ILE A 58 -2.39 14.18 9.38
N HIS A 59 -3.16 13.12 9.67
CA HIS A 59 -2.63 11.77 9.76
C HIS A 59 -2.02 11.27 8.45
N TYR A 60 -2.63 11.62 7.30
CA TYR A 60 -2.08 11.29 5.99
C TYR A 60 -0.74 11.97 5.74
N GLU A 61 -0.60 13.27 6.05
CA GLU A 61 0.68 13.97 5.93
C GLU A 61 1.77 13.32 6.80
N ASP A 62 1.43 12.88 8.02
CA ASP A 62 2.34 12.15 8.91
C ASP A 62 2.76 10.79 8.34
N ILE A 63 1.84 10.05 7.71
CA ILE A 63 2.14 8.78 7.04
C ILE A 63 3.08 9.01 5.85
N VAL A 64 2.76 10.00 5.01
CA VAL A 64 3.54 10.31 3.80
C VAL A 64 4.92 10.85 4.16
N SER A 65 5.05 11.70 5.18
CA SER A 65 6.34 12.21 5.63
C SER A 65 7.28 11.12 6.17
N LYS A 66 6.72 10.05 6.73
CA LYS A 66 7.47 8.83 7.12
C LYS A 66 7.79 7.92 5.94
N GLY A 67 7.36 8.26 4.73
CA GLY A 67 7.53 7.42 3.54
C GLY A 67 6.73 6.12 3.62
N MET A 68 5.63 6.11 4.37
CA MET A 68 4.73 4.96 4.49
C MET A 68 3.66 5.02 3.41
N ASP A 69 3.40 3.88 2.80
CA ASP A 69 2.28 3.65 1.89
C ASP A 69 1.46 2.47 2.39
N LYS A 70 0.40 2.11 1.66
CA LYS A 70 -0.49 0.98 2.01
C LYS A 70 0.30 -0.32 2.20
N TYR A 71 1.18 -0.68 1.27
CA TYR A 71 1.87 -1.97 1.27
C TYR A 71 3.04 -1.98 2.26
N ARG A 72 3.75 -0.86 2.43
CA ARG A 72 4.76 -0.70 3.50
C ARG A 72 4.13 -0.85 4.88
N THR A 73 2.96 -0.25 5.08
CA THR A 73 2.22 -0.38 6.35
C THR A 73 1.77 -1.81 6.59
N LEU A 74 1.22 -2.48 5.56
CA LEU A 74 0.81 -3.89 5.66
C LEU A 74 1.98 -4.81 6.03
N ARG A 75 3.15 -4.63 5.40
CA ARG A 75 4.36 -5.38 5.76
C ARG A 75 4.73 -5.13 7.22
N ALA A 76 4.85 -3.87 7.63
CA ALA A 76 5.26 -3.50 8.99
C ALA A 76 4.34 -4.09 10.08
N ILE A 77 3.02 -4.06 9.91
CA ILE A 77 2.08 -4.61 10.91
C ILE A 77 2.03 -6.15 10.91
N ARG A 78 2.52 -6.79 9.86
CA ARG A 78 2.60 -8.26 9.73
C ARG A 78 3.93 -8.81 10.20
N GLU A 79 4.90 -7.96 10.53
CA GLU A 79 6.19 -8.40 11.06
C GLU A 79 6.04 -9.15 12.40
N GLY A 80 6.86 -10.19 12.55
CA GLY A 80 6.86 -11.04 13.74
C GLY A 80 5.87 -12.21 13.67
N ASN A 81 5.98 -13.10 14.66
CA ASN A 81 5.11 -14.27 14.73
C ASN A 81 3.70 -13.90 15.19
N THR A 82 2.75 -14.82 15.01
CA THR A 82 1.34 -14.63 15.40
C THR A 82 1.20 -14.29 16.89
N LYS A 83 1.98 -14.93 17.78
CA LYS A 83 1.92 -14.65 19.21
C LYS A 83 2.25 -13.19 19.52
N LYS A 84 3.34 -12.65 18.96
CA LYS A 84 3.74 -11.25 19.19
C LYS A 84 2.66 -10.27 18.73
N ARG A 85 2.04 -10.53 17.57
CA ARG A 85 0.97 -9.67 17.03
C ARG A 85 -0.29 -9.71 17.89
N VAL A 86 -0.66 -10.88 18.41
CA VAL A 86 -1.77 -11.04 19.36
C VAL A 86 -1.45 -10.35 20.69
N ASP A 87 -0.26 -10.58 21.26
CA ASP A 87 0.15 -9.97 22.52
C ASP A 87 0.17 -8.42 22.42
N GLN A 88 0.62 -7.86 21.29
CA GLN A 88 0.57 -6.41 21.05
C GLN A 88 -0.88 -5.91 21.00
N PHE A 89 -1.76 -6.62 20.29
CA PHE A 89 -3.18 -6.24 20.19
C PHE A 89 -3.87 -6.24 21.56
N GLU A 90 -3.64 -7.24 22.40
CA GLU A 90 -4.22 -7.32 23.75
C GLU A 90 -3.66 -6.25 24.73
N SER A 91 -2.54 -5.62 24.38
CA SER A 91 -1.89 -4.57 25.18
C SER A 91 -2.27 -3.12 24.80
N MET A 92 -3.00 -2.94 23.69
CA MET A 92 -3.44 -1.64 23.16
C MET A 92 -4.77 -1.21 23.77
#